data_AF-A0A968MWJ8-F1
#
_entry.id   AF-A0A968MWJ8-F1
#
_cell.length_a   1.000
_cell.length_b   1.000
_cell.length_c   1.000
_cell.angle_alpha   90.00
_cell.angle_beta   90.00
_cell.angle_gamma   90.00
#
_symmetry.space_group_name_H-M   'P 1'
#
loop_
_entity.id
_entity.type
_entity.pdbx_description
1 polymer ?
#
loop_
_entity_poly.entity_id
_entity_poly.type
_entity_poly.pdbx_seq_one_letter_code
_entity_poly.pdbx_strand_id
1 'polypeptide(L)' 'MRHIILGVEFNPTRNFFVRAGYNYQRRKEMTLTSKTGLVGFSLGFGIKISKITIDYGRSAYHLAGASNHFSLSINLDDF' A
#
# COMPACT_ATOMS: atom_id res chain seq x y z
N MET A 1 19.06 -11.71 5.51
CA MET A 1 17.69 -11.27 5.88
C MET A 1 16.89 -11.02 4.61
N ARG A 2 16.03 -11.97 4.22
CA ARG A 2 15.41 -12.02 2.88
C ARG A 2 13.95 -11.60 2.82
N HIS A 3 13.28 -11.31 3.93
CA HIS A 3 11.85 -10.97 3.91
C HIS A 3 11.52 -10.01 5.07
N ILE A 4 11.94 -8.74 4.98
CA ILE A 4 11.50 -7.71 5.93
C ILE A 4 10.58 -6.75 5.20
N ILE A 5 9.31 -6.78 5.59
CA ILE A 5 8.29 -5.84 5.19
C ILE A 5 7.93 -5.08 6.46
N LEU A 6 8.15 -3.77 6.44
CA LEU A 6 7.72 -2.89 7.52
C LEU A 6 6.44 -2.20 7.05
N GLY A 7 5.37 -2.34 7.82
CA GLY A 7 4.09 -1.71 7.56
C GLY A 7 3.61 -0.98 8.80
N VAL A 8 3.05 0.21 8.61
CA VAL A 8 2.35 0.97 9.64
C VAL A 8 0.95 1.22 9.12
N GLU A 9 -0.04 0.86 9.91
CA GLU A 9 -1.44 1.22 9.69
C GLU A 9 -1.86 2.17 10.81
N PHE A 10 -2.46 3.30 10.41
CA PHE A 10 -3.01 4.29 11.31
C PHE A 10 -4.50 4.45 11.02
N ASN A 11 -5.31 4.23 12.07
CA ASN A 11 -6.77 4.22 11.97
C ASN A 11 -7.36 5.31 12.87
N PRO A 12 -7.43 6.58 12.41
CA PRO A 12 -8.00 7.68 13.18
C PRO A 12 -9.45 7.43 13.63
N THR A 13 -10.21 6.71 12.80
CA THR A 13 -11.59 6.34 13.08
C THR A 13 -11.86 4.91 12.61
N ARG A 14 -12.98 4.31 13.02
CA ARG A 14 -13.39 2.97 12.54
C ARG A 14 -13.74 2.95 11.05
N ASN A 15 -13.87 4.12 10.43
CA ASN A 15 -14.29 4.31 9.05
C ASN A 15 -13.16 4.81 8.15
N PHE A 16 -11.98 5.11 8.71
CA PHE A 16 -10.88 5.68 7.94
C PHE A 16 -9.57 5.03 8.38
N PHE A 17 -8.81 4.55 7.39
CA PHE A 17 -7.55 3.88 7.60
C PHE A 17 -6.51 4.41 6.62
N VAL A 18 -5.30 4.62 7.13
CA VAL A 18 -4.13 5.08 6.36
C VAL A 18 -3.05 4.04 6.55
N ARG A 19 -2.43 3.62 5.46
CA ARG A 19 -1.41 2.58 5.43
C ARG A 19 -0.15 3.14 4.80
N ALA A 20 0.99 2.90 5.43
CA ALA A 20 2.29 3.13 4.86
C ALA A 20 3.10 1.84 4.99
N GLY A 21 3.88 1.51 3.97
CA GLY A 21 4.65 0.29 3.92
C GLY A 21 5.98 0.49 3.23
N TYR A 22 6.98 -0.26 3.64
CA TYR A 22 8.28 -0.32 3.02
C TYR A 22 8.72 -1.78 2.90
N ASN A 23 8.85 -2.24 1.66
CA ASN A 23 9.27 -3.59 1.34
C ASN A 23 10.76 -3.59 0.96
N TYR A 24 11.60 -4.11 1.86
CA TYR A 24 13.06 -4.12 1.72
C TYR A 24 13.55 -5.18 0.72
N GLN A 25 12.79 -6.27 0.52
CA GLN A 25 13.18 -7.36 -0.37
C GLN A 25 13.13 -6.94 -1.84
N ARG A 26 12.09 -6.20 -2.23
CA ARG A 26 11.95 -5.67 -3.60
C ARG A 26 13.05 -4.71 -4.01
N ARG A 27 13.65 -4.01 -3.04
CA ARG A 27 14.83 -3.18 -3.28
C ARG A 27 16.01 -4.06 -3.70
N LYS A 28 16.31 -5.16 -3.02
CA LYS A 28 17.48 -6.01 -3.33
C LYS A 28 17.36 -6.76 -4.66
N GLU A 29 16.17 -7.17 -5.07
CA GLU A 29 15.98 -7.95 -6.31
C GLU A 29 15.89 -7.10 -7.59
N MET A 30 15.53 -5.80 -7.50
CA MET A 30 15.50 -4.87 -8.66
C MET A 30 16.60 -3.80 -8.64
N THR A 31 17.64 -3.93 -7.80
CA THR A 31 18.80 -3.04 -7.89
C THR A 31 19.77 -3.57 -8.95
N LEU A 32 19.48 -3.35 -10.23
CA LEU A 32 20.54 -3.28 -11.23
C LEU A 32 21.16 -1.88 -11.11
N THR A 33 22.35 -1.84 -10.53
CA THR A 33 23.37 -0.78 -10.63
C THR A 33 22.88 0.68 -10.63
N SER A 34 23.15 1.38 -9.53
CA SER A 34 23.19 2.85 -9.45
C SER A 34 21.85 3.58 -9.38
N LYS A 35 21.23 3.61 -8.19
CA LYS A 35 20.75 4.86 -7.53
C LYS A 35 20.01 4.55 -6.23
N THR A 36 20.30 5.32 -5.18
CA THR A 36 19.60 5.35 -3.89
C THR A 36 18.18 5.92 -4.06
N GLY A 37 17.27 5.16 -4.67
CA GLY A 37 15.88 5.57 -4.89
C GLY A 37 14.93 5.06 -3.80
N LEU A 38 13.80 5.76 -3.62
CA LEU A 38 12.65 5.41 -2.74
C LEU A 38 11.89 4.14 -3.19
N VAL A 39 12.59 3.20 -3.85
CA VAL A 39 12.01 1.98 -4.42
C VAL A 39 11.62 1.03 -3.29
N GLY A 40 10.36 0.57 -3.31
CA GLY A 40 9.80 -0.30 -2.28
C GLY A 40 8.90 0.39 -1.25
N PHE A 41 8.69 1.71 -1.35
CA PHE A 41 7.71 2.41 -0.51
C PHE A 41 6.28 2.27 -1.07
N SER A 42 5.32 2.11 -0.18
CA SER A 42 3.90 2.05 -0.49
C SER A 42 3.12 2.94 0.46
N LEU A 43 2.14 3.67 -0.05
CA LEU A 43 1.20 4.47 0.70
C LEU A 43 -0.20 4.06 0.29
N GLY A 44 -1.14 4.09 1.21
CA GLY A 44 -2.53 3.87 0.92
C GLY A 44 -3.42 4.53 1.95
N PHE A 45 -4.67 4.73 1.58
CA PHE A 45 -5.73 5.15 2.47
C PHE A 45 -7.02 4.47 2.04
N GLY A 46 -7.98 4.39 2.93
CA GLY A 46 -9.31 4.00 2.55
C GLY A 46 -10.35 4.40 3.56
N ILE A 47 -11.59 4.35 3.07
CA ILE A 47 -12.76 4.88 3.72
C ILE A 47 -13.84 3.81 3.68
N LYS A 48 -14.42 3.51 4.84
CA LYS A 48 -15.57 2.63 4.98
C LYS A 48 -16.82 3.45 5.25
N ILE A 49 -17.76 3.41 4.33
CA ILE A 49 -19.08 4.04 4.42
C ILE A 49 -20.12 2.93 4.51
N SER A 50 -20.56 2.63 5.73
CA SER A 50 -21.50 1.54 6.05
C SER A 50 -21.05 0.18 5.48
N LYS A 51 -21.62 -0.24 4.35
CA LYS A 51 -21.37 -1.52 3.66
C LYS A 51 -20.32 -1.42 2.56
N ILE A 52 -19.96 -0.20 2.15
CA ILE A 52 -19.02 0.06 1.07
C ILE A 52 -17.68 0.43 1.68
N THR A 53 -16.61 -0.22 1.22
CA THR A 53 -15.23 0.13 1.57
C THR A 53 -14.49 0.48 0.29
N ILE A 54 -13.88 1.67 0.28
CA ILE A 54 -13.07 2.17 -0.82
C ILE A 54 -11.64 2.23 -0.34
N ASP A 55 -10.73 1.54 -1.02
CA ASP A 55 -9.31 1.54 -0.74
C ASP A 55 -8.56 2.11 -1.95
N TYR A 56 -7.60 2.98 -1.69
CA TYR A 56 -6.64 3.46 -2.68
C TYR A 56 -5.23 3.26 -2.16
N GLY A 57 -4.38 2.61 -2.94
CA GLY A 57 -3.00 2.32 -2.60
C GLY A 57 -2.06 2.67 -3.74
N ARG A 58 -1.03 3.46 -3.48
CA ARG A 58 0.07 3.74 -4.40
C ARG A 58 1.35 3.09 -3.90
N SER A 59 1.93 2.25 -4.73
CA SER A 59 3.15 1.53 -4.42
C SER A 59 4.20 1.87 -5.45
N ALA A 60 5.36 2.35 -5.00
CA ALA A 60 6.49 2.65 -5.86
C ALA A 60 7.19 1.33 -6.24
N TYR A 61 6.66 0.67 -7.27
CA TYR A 61 7.14 -0.65 -7.70
C TYR A 61 8.47 -0.57 -8.46
N HIS A 62 8.71 0.45 -9.30
CA HIS A 62 9.94 0.54 -10.09
C HIS A 62 10.39 2.01 -10.22
N LEU A 63 11.65 2.26 -10.57
CA LEU A 63 12.15 3.63 -10.87
C LEU A 63 11.35 4.28 -12.03
N ALA A 64 10.73 3.45 -12.87
CA ALA A 64 9.98 3.86 -14.07
C ALA A 64 8.51 4.22 -13.78
N GLY A 65 7.99 3.92 -12.58
CA GLY A 65 6.58 4.21 -12.28
C GLY A 65 6.10 3.64 -10.95
N ALA A 66 5.19 4.38 -10.31
CA ALA A 66 4.42 3.91 -9.16
C ALA A 66 3.12 3.30 -9.66
N SER A 67 2.77 2.10 -9.18
CA SER A 67 1.46 1.50 -9.47
C SER A 67 0.43 2.03 -8.49
N ASN A 68 -0.71 2.47 -9.02
CA ASN A 68 -1.86 2.87 -8.22
C ASN A 68 -2.89 1.75 -8.29
N HIS A 69 -3.38 1.33 -7.14
CA HIS A 69 -4.39 0.31 -6.94
C HIS A 69 -5.62 1.01 -6.37
N PHE A 70 -6.76 0.80 -7.01
CA PHE A 70 -8.06 1.22 -6.51
C PHE A 70 -8.87 -0.04 -6.25
N SER A 71 -9.51 -0.13 -5.10
CA SER A 71 -10.32 -1.28 -4.71
C SER A 71 -11.62 -0.80 -4.10
N LEU A 72 -12.69 -1.49 -4.47
CA LEU A 72 -14.04 -1.26 -3.99
C LEU A 72 -14.57 -2.58 -3.46
N SER A 73 -14.98 -2.60 -2.19
CA SER A 73 -15.57 -3.76 -1.53
C SER A 73 -16.97 -3.41 -1.07
N ILE A 74 -17.94 -4.30 -1.30
CA ILE A 74 -19.32 -4.14 -0.89
C ILE A 74 -19.69 -5.35 -0.05
N ASN A 75 -20.18 -5.11 1.16
CA ASN A 75 -20.72 -6.15 2.03
C ASN A 75 -22.22 -6.31 1.75
N LEU A 76 -22.64 -7.50 1.29
CA LEU A 76 -24.03 -7.82 0.93
C LEU A 76 -24.79 -8.59 2.04
N ASP A 77 -24.15 -8.88 3.17
CA ASP A 77 -24.68 -9.75 4.22
C ASP A 77 -25.83 -9.08 5.01
N ASP A 78 -25.91 -7.74 4.95
CA ASP A 78 -26.89 -6.95 5.68
C ASP A 78 -28.12 -6.57 4.81
N PHE A 79 -28.48 -7.39 3.82
CA PHE A 79 -29.67 -7.16 2.98
C PHE A 79 -30.94 -7.80 3.55
#